data_AF-A0A392P3I4-F1
#
_entry.id   AF-A0A392P3I4-F1
#
_cell.length_a   1.000
_cell.length_b   1.000
_cell.length_c   1.000
_cell.angle_alpha   90.00
_cell.angle_beta   90.00
_cell.angle_gamma   90.00
#
_symmetry.space_group_name_H-M   'P 1'
#
loop_
_entity.id
_entity.type
_entity.pdbx_description
1 polymer ?
#
loop_
_entity_poly.entity_id
_entity_poly.type
_entity_poly.pdbx_seq_one_letter_code
_entity_poly.pdbx_strand_id
1 'polypeptide(L)'
;SYAMTDDKLKKPSGLVKWKDLPKPEPKPTNSEDDLSALLQEEEDLVNAHRTQVEETMNIVREEMNLLVEADQPGNQLDDYVTRLNTILSQKAAGILQLQNRLAHFQKRLKEHNVL
;
A
#
# COMPACT_ATOMS: atom_id res chain seq x y z
N SER A 1 36.65 1.45 87.64
CA SER A 1 37.30 0.40 86.84
C SER A 1 37.75 0.97 85.52
N TYR A 2 38.98 0.66 85.08
CA TYR A 2 39.53 1.09 83.78
C TYR A 2 39.04 0.16 82.66
N ALA A 3 38.77 0.70 81.47
CA ALA A 3 38.62 -0.08 80.24
C ALA A 3 39.02 0.76 79.01
N MET A 4 39.80 0.13 78.10
CA MET A 4 40.29 0.66 76.83
C MET A 4 40.35 -0.51 75.83
N THR A 5 40.45 -0.33 74.51
CA THR A 5 40.52 0.89 73.68
C THR A 5 39.15 1.14 73.00
N ASP A 6 38.91 1.71 71.81
CA ASP A 6 39.77 2.23 70.72
C ASP A 6 39.02 3.24 69.83
N ASP A 7 39.75 3.83 68.88
CA ASP A 7 39.26 4.58 67.73
C ASP A 7 39.00 3.64 66.52
N LYS A 8 38.05 3.99 65.64
CA LYS A 8 38.29 3.99 64.18
C LYS A 8 37.23 4.82 63.44
N LEU A 9 37.50 6.12 63.33
CA LEU A 9 36.80 7.01 62.40
C LEU A 9 37.06 6.61 60.92
N LYS A 10 35.99 6.45 60.10
CA LYS A 10 36.06 6.71 58.64
C LYS A 10 34.68 6.95 58.01
N LYS A 11 34.67 7.85 57.02
CA LYS A 11 33.49 8.50 56.39
C LYS A 11 33.15 7.85 55.01
N PRO A 12 32.10 8.29 54.28
CA PRO A 12 31.28 7.41 53.44
C PRO A 12 31.68 7.39 51.94
N SER A 13 30.80 6.75 51.15
CA SER A 13 30.70 6.71 49.69
C SER A 13 30.99 5.33 49.11
N GLY A 14 29.99 4.77 48.42
CA GLY A 14 29.97 3.38 47.97
C GLY A 14 28.89 3.11 46.94
N LEU A 15 28.83 3.98 45.92
CA LEU A 15 28.30 3.75 44.57
C LEU A 15 27.26 2.62 44.43
N VAL A 16 25.96 2.96 44.47
CA VAL A 16 24.91 2.04 43.99
C VAL A 16 25.25 1.59 42.57
N LYS A 17 25.27 0.28 42.37
CA LYS A 17 25.80 -0.36 41.17
C LYS A 17 24.69 -0.55 40.14
N TRP A 18 24.37 0.52 39.41
CA TRP A 18 23.45 0.47 38.27
C TRP A 18 24.13 -0.27 37.10
N LYS A 19 24.00 -1.60 37.07
CA LYS A 19 24.33 -2.43 35.90
C LYS A 19 23.15 -3.33 35.56
N ASP A 20 23.00 -3.55 34.25
CA ASP A 20 22.01 -4.41 33.61
C ASP A 20 20.56 -3.88 33.65
N LEU A 21 20.40 -2.64 33.18
CA LEU A 21 19.24 -2.29 32.36
C LEU A 21 19.48 -2.83 30.94
N PRO A 22 18.57 -3.65 30.37
CA PRO A 22 18.66 -4.04 28.96
C PRO A 22 18.61 -2.80 28.08
N LYS A 23 19.63 -2.61 27.24
CA LYS A 23 19.63 -1.55 26.24
C LYS A 23 18.55 -1.91 25.20
N PRO A 24 17.53 -1.06 24.96
CA PRO A 24 16.60 -1.33 23.87
C PRO A 24 17.36 -1.18 22.55
N GLU A 25 17.56 -2.31 21.87
CA GLU A 25 18.08 -2.30 20.51
C GLU A 25 17.04 -1.67 19.60
N PRO A 26 17.40 -0.68 18.75
CA PRO A 26 16.49 -0.18 17.75
C PRO A 26 16.28 -1.28 16.70
N LYS A 27 15.12 -1.93 16.71
CA LYS A 27 14.75 -2.91 15.67
C LYS A 27 14.64 -2.19 14.32
N PRO A 28 15.50 -2.46 13.32
CA PRO A 28 15.40 -1.82 12.01
C PRO A 28 14.40 -2.55 11.09
N THR A 29 14.05 -3.80 11.42
CA THR A 29 13.37 -4.76 10.55
C THR A 29 12.08 -4.22 9.94
N ASN A 30 11.24 -3.56 10.76
CA ASN A 30 9.93 -3.11 10.32
C ASN A 30 9.99 -2.02 9.22
N SER A 31 11.07 -1.23 9.15
CA SER A 31 11.16 -0.10 8.20
C SER A 31 11.66 -0.51 6.82
N GLU A 32 12.57 -1.49 6.74
CA GLU A 32 13.00 -2.05 5.45
C GLU A 32 11.90 -2.94 4.85
N ASP A 33 11.25 -3.78 5.67
CA ASP A 33 10.11 -4.60 5.24
C ASP A 33 8.95 -3.73 4.69
N ASP A 34 8.58 -2.65 5.39
CA ASP A 34 7.47 -1.77 4.99
C ASP A 34 7.79 -0.92 3.73
N LEU A 35 9.06 -0.50 3.56
CA LEU A 35 9.51 0.12 2.30
C LEU A 35 9.48 -0.89 1.14
N SER A 36 9.89 -2.13 1.37
CA SER A 36 9.83 -3.19 0.35
C SER A 36 8.40 -3.49 -0.08
N ALA A 37 7.46 -3.50 0.87
CA ALA A 37 6.02 -3.66 0.58
C ALA A 37 5.45 -2.48 -0.22
N LEU A 38 5.87 -1.24 0.09
CA LEU A 38 5.44 -0.05 -0.66
C LEU A 38 5.92 -0.09 -2.12
N LEU A 39 7.17 -0.53 -2.36
CA LEU A 39 7.71 -0.69 -3.72
C LEU A 39 6.99 -1.79 -4.50
N GLN A 40 6.64 -2.91 -3.84
CA GLN A 40 5.84 -3.96 -4.49
C GLN A 40 4.43 -3.46 -4.86
N GLU A 41 3.80 -2.64 -4.01
CA GLU A 41 2.50 -2.05 -4.31
C GLU A 41 2.54 -1.02 -5.44
N GLU A 42 3.66 -0.31 -5.62
CA GLU A 42 3.89 0.53 -6.79
C GLU A 42 3.95 -0.33 -8.07
N GLU A 43 4.76 -1.40 -8.07
CA GLU A 43 4.89 -2.30 -9.21
C GLU A 43 3.54 -2.97 -9.55
N ASP A 44 2.81 -3.45 -8.56
CA ASP A 44 1.48 -4.06 -8.71
C ASP A 44 0.45 -3.06 -9.28
N LEU A 45 0.50 -1.80 -8.86
CA LEU A 45 -0.36 -0.74 -9.40
C LEU A 45 0.00 -0.41 -10.87
N VAL A 46 1.29 -0.31 -11.18
CA VAL A 46 1.75 -0.03 -12.56
C VAL A 46 1.42 -1.21 -13.48
N ASN A 47 1.56 -2.45 -13.01
CA ASN A 47 1.16 -3.65 -13.76
C ASN A 47 -0.35 -3.71 -13.96
N ALA A 48 -1.16 -3.45 -12.92
CA ALA A 48 -2.61 -3.35 -13.05
C ALA A 48 -3.04 -2.25 -14.05
N HIS A 49 -2.34 -1.11 -14.08
CA HIS A 49 -2.58 -0.06 -15.08
C HIS A 49 -2.24 -0.52 -16.50
N ARG A 50 -1.11 -1.21 -16.72
CA ARG A 50 -0.76 -1.79 -18.04
C ARG A 50 -1.85 -2.76 -18.53
N THR A 51 -2.27 -3.69 -17.69
CA THR A 51 -3.35 -4.63 -18.01
C THR A 51 -4.66 -3.91 -18.32
N GLN A 52 -5.04 -2.91 -17.52
CA GLN A 52 -6.26 -2.12 -17.75
C GLN A 52 -6.23 -1.36 -19.09
N VAL A 53 -5.07 -0.88 -19.54
CA VAL A 53 -4.89 -0.27 -20.87
C VAL A 53 -5.07 -1.31 -21.99
N GLU A 54 -4.49 -2.51 -21.85
CA GLU A 54 -4.64 -3.60 -22.84
C GLU A 54 -6.09 -4.09 -22.93
N GLU A 55 -6.76 -4.27 -21.80
CA GLU A 55 -8.19 -4.61 -21.72
C GLU A 55 -9.05 -3.51 -22.37
N THR A 56 -8.74 -2.24 -22.10
CA THR A 56 -9.44 -1.09 -22.72
C THR A 56 -9.29 -1.09 -24.24
N MET A 57 -8.12 -1.44 -24.78
CA MET A 57 -7.92 -1.57 -26.23
C MET A 57 -8.77 -2.69 -26.85
N ASN A 58 -9.03 -3.77 -26.12
CA ASN A 58 -9.94 -4.82 -26.56
C ASN A 58 -11.40 -4.34 -26.55
N ILE A 59 -11.83 -3.66 -25.48
CA ILE A 59 -13.18 -3.07 -25.40
C ILE A 59 -13.39 -2.01 -26.50
N VAL A 60 -12.38 -1.18 -26.80
CA VAL A 60 -12.46 -0.20 -27.91
C VAL A 60 -12.64 -0.90 -29.25
N ARG A 61 -12.00 -2.06 -29.48
CA ARG A 61 -12.20 -2.84 -30.72
C ARG A 61 -13.63 -3.37 -30.82
N GLU A 62 -14.20 -3.87 -29.72
CA GLU A 62 -15.60 -4.32 -29.68
C GLU A 62 -16.59 -3.17 -29.91
N GLU A 63 -16.31 -2.00 -29.33
CA GLU A 63 -17.09 -0.77 -29.51
C GLU A 63 -17.04 -0.25 -30.95
N MET A 64 -15.87 -0.27 -31.60
CA MET A 64 -15.75 0.06 -33.03
C MET A 64 -16.53 -0.91 -33.92
N ASN A 65 -16.51 -2.21 -33.63
CA ASN A 65 -17.31 -3.20 -34.36
C ASN A 65 -18.82 -2.94 -34.17
N LEU A 66 -19.25 -2.61 -32.95
CA LEU A 66 -20.65 -2.29 -32.65
C LEU A 66 -21.14 -1.06 -33.42
N LEU A 67 -20.28 -0.05 -33.64
CA LEU A 67 -20.60 1.10 -34.50
C LEU A 67 -20.75 0.69 -35.97
N VAL A 68 -19.87 -0.16 -36.49
CA VAL A 68 -19.98 -0.67 -37.88
C VAL A 68 -21.26 -1.48 -38.10
N GLU A 69 -21.70 -2.24 -37.10
CA GLU A 69 -22.98 -2.96 -37.10
C GLU A 69 -24.18 -2.00 -37.02
N ALA A 70 -24.09 -0.93 -36.22
CA ALA A 70 -25.14 0.09 -36.09
C ALA A 70 -25.45 0.83 -37.40
N ASP A 71 -24.43 1.02 -38.26
CA ASP A 71 -24.58 1.63 -39.58
C ASP A 71 -25.22 0.69 -40.63
N GLN A 72 -25.41 -0.60 -40.35
CA GLN A 72 -25.99 -1.54 -41.31
C GLN A 72 -27.52 -1.44 -41.43
N PRO A 73 -28.09 -1.46 -42.65
CA PRO A 73 -29.54 -1.53 -42.85
C PRO A 73 -30.13 -2.79 -42.21
N GLY A 74 -31.16 -2.61 -41.37
CA GLY A 74 -31.86 -3.72 -40.72
C GLY A 74 -31.21 -4.25 -39.43
N ASN A 75 -30.22 -3.56 -38.88
CA ASN A 75 -29.68 -3.89 -37.55
C ASN A 75 -30.77 -3.83 -36.46
N GLN A 76 -30.67 -4.71 -35.45
CA GLN A 76 -31.63 -4.76 -34.35
C GLN A 76 -31.24 -3.78 -33.23
N LEU A 77 -32.15 -2.85 -32.93
CA LEU A 77 -31.92 -1.82 -31.91
C LEU A 77 -31.69 -2.43 -30.51
N ASP A 78 -32.42 -3.50 -30.17
CA ASP A 78 -32.34 -4.16 -28.87
C ASP A 78 -30.98 -4.83 -28.65
N ASP A 79 -30.41 -5.46 -29.68
CA ASP A 79 -29.05 -6.02 -29.65
C ASP A 79 -28.01 -4.91 -29.48
N TYR A 80 -28.14 -3.81 -30.23
CA TYR A 80 -27.24 -2.66 -30.10
C TYR A 80 -27.24 -2.08 -28.68
N VAL A 81 -28.42 -1.82 -28.11
CA VAL A 81 -28.57 -1.27 -26.75
C VAL A 81 -28.01 -2.24 -25.70
N THR A 82 -28.26 -3.54 -25.85
CA THR A 82 -27.76 -4.57 -24.92
C THR A 82 -26.24 -4.69 -24.95
N ARG A 83 -25.63 -4.69 -26.15
CA ARG A 83 -24.17 -4.74 -26.30
C ARG A 83 -23.50 -3.45 -25.82
N LEU A 84 -24.07 -2.29 -26.13
CA LEU A 84 -23.57 -1.00 -25.64
C LEU A 84 -23.59 -0.93 -24.10
N ASN A 85 -24.69 -1.34 -23.46
CA ASN A 85 -24.79 -1.37 -22.01
C ASN A 85 -23.75 -2.32 -21.37
N THR A 86 -23.44 -3.44 -22.03
CA THR A 86 -22.40 -4.39 -21.59
C THR A 86 -21.01 -3.76 -21.66
N ILE A 87 -20.66 -3.13 -22.80
CA ILE A 87 -19.40 -2.40 -23.01
C ILE A 87 -19.22 -1.28 -21.98
N LEU A 88 -20.26 -0.47 -21.75
CA LEU A 88 -20.23 0.62 -20.76
C LEU A 88 -20.02 0.09 -19.34
N SER A 89 -20.68 -1.02 -18.98
CA SER A 89 -20.54 -1.67 -17.68
C SER A 89 -19.11 -2.21 -17.47
N GLN A 90 -18.50 -2.80 -18.50
CA GLN A 90 -17.11 -3.27 -18.46
C GLN A 90 -16.12 -2.11 -18.28
N LYS A 91 -16.24 -1.01 -19.04
CA LYS A 91 -15.40 0.18 -18.89
C LYS A 91 -15.51 0.75 -17.47
N ALA A 92 -16.73 0.89 -16.95
CA ALA A 92 -16.96 1.39 -15.60
C ALA A 92 -16.32 0.50 -14.51
N ALA A 93 -16.43 -0.82 -14.65
CA ALA A 93 -15.80 -1.78 -13.73
C ALA A 93 -14.27 -1.69 -13.75
N GLY A 94 -13.65 -1.67 -14.94
CA GLY A 94 -12.19 -1.56 -15.08
C GLY A 94 -11.61 -0.25 -14.52
N ILE A 95 -12.29 0.87 -14.79
CA ILE A 95 -11.93 2.18 -14.22
C ILE A 95 -12.01 2.15 -12.68
N LEU A 96 -13.11 1.64 -12.13
CA LEU A 96 -13.32 1.57 -10.67
C LEU A 96 -12.28 0.68 -9.98
N GLN A 97 -11.91 -0.45 -10.59
CA GLN A 97 -10.86 -1.34 -10.08
C GLN A 97 -9.50 -0.64 -10.01
N LEU A 98 -9.09 0.07 -11.07
CA LEU A 98 -7.82 0.80 -11.08
C LEU A 98 -7.85 2.00 -10.11
N GLN A 99 -8.97 2.73 -10.03
CA GLN A 99 -9.15 3.82 -9.06
C GLN A 99 -9.02 3.33 -7.61
N ASN A 100 -9.59 2.17 -7.27
CA ASN A 100 -9.48 1.60 -5.93
C ASN A 100 -8.03 1.25 -5.57
N ARG A 101 -7.26 0.66 -6.51
CA ARG A 101 -5.82 0.37 -6.32
C ARG A 101 -5.02 1.66 -6.15
N LEU A 102 -5.27 2.67 -6.99
CA LEU A 102 -4.61 3.97 -6.91
C LEU A 102 -4.91 4.68 -5.58
N ALA A 103 -6.17 4.67 -5.12
CA ALA A 103 -6.57 5.29 -3.85
C ALA A 103 -5.93 4.58 -2.64
N HIS A 104 -5.80 3.24 -2.69
CA HIS A 104 -5.06 2.48 -1.68
C HIS A 104 -3.59 2.90 -1.62
N PHE A 105 -2.91 2.91 -2.77
CA PHE A 105 -1.50 3.28 -2.86
C PHE A 105 -1.26 4.74 -2.42
N GLN A 106 -2.12 5.68 -2.83
CA GLN A 106 -2.08 7.07 -2.35
C GLN A 106 -2.27 7.21 -0.84
N LYS A 107 -3.06 6.33 -0.20
CA LYS A 107 -3.19 6.29 1.26
C LYS A 107 -1.88 5.81 1.90
N ARG A 108 -1.26 4.74 1.38
CA ARG A 108 0.03 4.23 1.86
C ARG A 108 1.16 5.26 1.73
N LEU A 109 1.25 5.97 0.61
CA LEU A 109 2.25 7.04 0.42
C LEU A 109 2.14 8.15 1.49
N LYS A 110 0.93 8.51 1.91
CA LYS A 110 0.69 9.47 3.01
C LYS A 110 1.06 8.91 4.37
N GLU A 111 0.71 7.64 4.64
CA GLU A 111 1.08 6.95 5.89
C GLU A 111 2.61 6.86 6.06
N HIS A 112 3.34 6.79 4.96
CA HIS A 112 4.80 6.78 4.89
C HIS A 112 5.45 8.18 4.79
N ASN A 113 4.67 9.26 4.72
CA ASN A 113 5.13 10.65 4.53
C ASN A 113 5.91 10.88 3.21
N VAL A 114 5.59 10.13 2.16
CA VAL A 114 6.17 10.29 0.81
C VAL A 114 5.45 11.38 0.01
N LEU A 115 4.18 11.67 0.35
CA LEU A 115 3.25 12.51 -0.43
C LEU A 115 2.31 13.32 0.49
#